data_AF-A0A1S1NGN1-F1
#
_entry.id   AF-A0A1S1NGN1-F1
#
_cell.length_a   1.000
_cell.length_b   1.000
_cell.length_c   1.000
_cell.angle_alpha   90.00
_cell.angle_beta   90.00
_cell.angle_gamma   90.00
#
_symmetry.space_group_name_H-M   'P 1'
#
loop_
_entity.id
_entity.type
_entity.pdbx_description
1 polymer ?
#
loop_
_entity_poly.entity_id
_entity_poly.type
_entity_poly.pdbx_seq_one_letter_code
_entity_poly.pdbx_strand_id
1 'polypeptide(L)'
;MFDDLDADAVAAAQHQIATDALAAARAVASGWLADGPGVGLSPDEITRILVRRDVANPQYHRLSPFERRWAVLVIRLIRAAMDPTPAVADAHHRGASWADIGSALGVARATAYKRFSGKVT
;
A
#
# COMPACT_ATOMS: atom_id res chain seq x y z
N MET A 1 -14.96 -30.30 4.75
CA MET A 1 -14.60 -31.14 3.59
C MET A 1 -13.90 -30.23 2.61
N PHE A 2 -12.65 -30.49 2.27
CA PHE A 2 -11.85 -29.63 1.39
C PHE A 2 -11.88 -30.09 -0.08
N ASP A 3 -12.51 -31.24 -0.34
CA ASP A 3 -12.48 -31.96 -1.62
C ASP A 3 -13.39 -31.32 -2.70
N ASP A 4 -14.28 -30.40 -2.31
CA ASP A 4 -15.21 -29.67 -3.20
C ASP A 4 -14.74 -28.22 -3.51
N LEU A 5 -13.52 -27.84 -3.12
CA LEU A 5 -12.95 -26.53 -3.45
C LEU A 5 -12.56 -26.50 -4.93
N ASP A 6 -13.41 -25.91 -5.76
CA ASP A 6 -13.06 -25.63 -7.15
C ASP A 6 -12.00 -24.52 -7.28
N ALA A 7 -11.43 -24.42 -8.48
CA ALA A 7 -10.35 -23.46 -8.76
C ALA A 7 -10.80 -22.00 -8.57
N ASP A 8 -12.07 -21.70 -8.79
CA ASP A 8 -12.62 -20.34 -8.68
C ASP A 8 -12.74 -19.92 -7.21
N ALA A 9 -13.20 -20.82 -6.33
CA ALA A 9 -13.25 -20.60 -4.90
C ALA A 9 -11.84 -20.39 -4.30
N VAL A 10 -10.85 -21.18 -4.75
CA VAL A 10 -9.45 -21.00 -4.34
C VAL A 10 -8.90 -19.66 -4.84
N ALA A 11 -9.16 -19.29 -6.10
CA ALA A 11 -8.72 -18.00 -6.65
C ALA A 11 -9.34 -16.81 -5.91
N ALA A 12 -10.64 -16.89 -5.56
CA ALA A 12 -11.32 -15.87 -4.77
C ALA A 12 -10.71 -15.73 -3.37
N ALA A 13 -10.41 -16.85 -2.70
CA ALA A 13 -9.74 -16.84 -1.40
C ALA A 13 -8.33 -16.23 -1.48
N GLN A 14 -7.54 -16.57 -2.51
CA GLN A 14 -6.22 -15.98 -2.74
C GLN A 14 -6.30 -14.47 -2.97
N HIS A 15 -7.29 -14.01 -3.74
CA HIS A 15 -7.54 -12.58 -3.95
C HIS A 15 -7.92 -11.85 -2.65
N GLN A 16 -8.75 -12.48 -1.82
CA GLN A 16 -9.11 -11.94 -0.51
C GLN A 16 -7.88 -11.83 0.39
N ILE A 17 -7.06 -12.88 0.48
CA ILE A 17 -5.81 -12.89 1.26
C ILE A 17 -4.88 -11.76 0.79
N ALA A 18 -4.72 -11.58 -0.52
CA ALA A 18 -3.92 -10.50 -1.09
C ALA A 18 -4.45 -9.10 -0.69
N THR A 19 -5.77 -8.94 -0.68
CA THR A 19 -6.44 -7.70 -0.28
C THR A 19 -6.24 -7.42 1.21
N ASP A 20 -6.41 -8.42 2.05
CA ASP A 20 -6.26 -8.31 3.51
C ASP A 20 -4.81 -8.01 3.90
N ALA A 21 -3.84 -8.65 3.23
CA ALA A 21 -2.43 -8.38 3.45
C ALA A 21 -2.04 -6.94 3.09
N LEU A 22 -2.59 -6.40 1.99
CA LEU A 22 -2.38 -4.98 1.64
C LEU A 22 -3.05 -4.04 2.66
N ALA A 23 -4.26 -4.35 3.10
CA ALA A 23 -4.96 -3.58 4.13
C ALA A 23 -4.17 -3.58 5.45
N ALA A 24 -3.66 -4.73 5.87
CA ALA A 24 -2.82 -4.86 7.05
C ALA A 24 -1.53 -4.04 6.90
N ALA A 25 -0.82 -4.13 5.77
CA ALA A 25 0.40 -3.35 5.54
C ALA A 25 0.14 -1.83 5.64
N ARG A 26 -1.01 -1.37 5.15
CA ARG A 26 -1.45 0.03 5.28
C ARG A 26 -1.75 0.43 6.73
N ALA A 27 -2.47 -0.41 7.47
CA ALA A 27 -2.76 -0.15 8.88
C ALA A 27 -1.48 -0.06 9.71
N VAL A 28 -0.53 -0.99 9.49
CA VAL A 28 0.78 -0.94 10.15
C VAL A 28 1.52 0.34 9.74
N ALA A 29 1.58 0.68 8.44
CA ALA A 29 2.19 1.92 7.95
C ALA A 29 1.60 3.19 8.61
N SER A 30 0.30 3.19 8.85
CA SER A 30 -0.42 4.28 9.54
C SER A 30 -0.13 4.34 11.04
N GLY A 31 0.27 3.24 11.67
CA GLY A 31 0.73 3.21 13.06
C GLY A 31 1.87 4.20 13.32
N TRP A 32 2.88 4.23 12.44
CA TRP A 32 3.98 5.20 12.56
C TRP A 32 3.57 6.67 12.35
N LEU A 33 2.42 6.93 11.72
CA LEU A 33 1.87 8.28 11.62
C LEU A 33 1.07 8.66 12.86
N ALA A 34 0.43 7.70 13.53
CA ALA A 34 -0.35 7.92 14.75
C ALA A 34 0.51 8.50 15.88
N ASP A 35 1.78 8.11 15.98
CA ASP A 35 2.73 8.66 16.95
C ASP A 35 3.28 10.05 16.59
N GLY A 36 2.84 10.65 15.47
CA GLY A 36 3.34 11.95 15.01
C GLY A 36 2.28 12.79 14.31
N PRO A 37 2.32 12.94 12.97
CA PRO A 37 1.42 13.82 12.25
C PRO A 37 -0.05 13.39 12.32
N GLY A 38 -0.36 12.17 12.73
CA GLY A 38 -1.72 11.66 12.95
C GLY A 38 -2.11 11.57 14.43
N VAL A 39 -1.40 12.22 15.36
CA VAL A 39 -1.72 12.12 16.80
C VAL A 39 -3.19 12.45 17.08
N GLY A 40 -3.84 11.60 17.88
CA GLY A 40 -5.27 11.65 18.17
C GLY A 40 -6.15 10.88 17.18
N LEU A 41 -5.59 10.25 16.15
CA LEU A 41 -6.28 9.36 15.22
C LEU A 41 -5.78 7.92 15.39
N SER A 42 -6.68 6.96 15.23
CA SER A 42 -6.30 5.55 15.13
C SER A 42 -5.61 5.24 13.78
N PRO A 43 -4.78 4.19 13.71
CA PRO A 43 -4.17 3.76 12.44
C PRO A 43 -5.19 3.46 11.33
N ASP A 44 -6.36 2.94 11.69
CA ASP A 44 -7.45 2.65 10.75
C ASP A 44 -8.07 3.93 10.20
N GLU A 45 -8.25 4.95 11.04
CA GLU A 45 -8.73 6.27 10.61
C GLU A 45 -7.72 6.95 9.68
N ILE A 46 -6.43 6.94 10.04
CA ILE A 46 -5.36 7.49 9.20
C ILE A 46 -5.35 6.78 7.84
N THR A 47 -5.42 5.44 7.85
CA THR A 47 -5.49 4.64 6.62
C THR A 47 -6.69 5.03 5.77
N ARG A 48 -7.87 5.13 6.38
CA ARG A 48 -9.11 5.52 5.68
C ARG A 48 -9.01 6.92 5.07
N ILE A 49 -8.45 7.87 5.81
CA ILE A 49 -8.27 9.27 5.36
C ILE A 49 -7.31 9.31 4.17
N LEU A 50 -6.15 8.67 4.26
CA LEU A 50 -5.16 8.64 3.19
C LEU A 50 -5.68 7.87 1.97
N VAL A 51 -6.39 6.77 2.15
CA VAL A 51 -6.97 6.01 1.03
C VAL A 51 -8.06 6.82 0.31
N ARG A 52 -8.96 7.50 1.04
CA ARG A 52 -10.07 8.27 0.47
C ARG A 52 -9.62 9.55 -0.25
N ARG A 53 -8.51 10.15 0.20
CA ARG A 53 -7.96 11.42 -0.34
C ARG A 53 -8.98 12.56 -0.39
N ASP A 54 -9.84 12.64 0.64
CA ASP A 54 -10.90 13.64 0.70
C ASP A 54 -10.33 15.02 1.03
N VAL A 55 -10.23 15.90 0.04
CA VAL A 55 -9.73 17.27 0.19
C VAL A 55 -10.66 18.16 1.03
N ALA A 56 -11.90 17.76 1.29
CA ALA A 56 -12.77 18.48 2.22
C ALA A 56 -12.50 18.10 3.68
N ASN A 57 -11.73 17.04 3.95
CA ASN A 57 -11.41 16.58 5.29
C ASN A 57 -10.19 17.33 5.85
N PRO A 58 -10.31 18.08 6.97
CA PRO A 58 -9.18 18.78 7.59
C PRO A 58 -8.03 17.86 7.99
N GLN A 59 -8.33 16.62 8.41
CA GLN A 59 -7.31 15.64 8.74
C GLN A 59 -6.54 15.16 7.51
N TYR A 60 -7.16 15.17 6.33
CA TYR A 60 -6.44 14.85 5.10
C TYR A 60 -5.37 15.90 4.80
N HIS A 61 -5.66 17.19 4.95
CA HIS A 61 -4.65 18.24 4.76
C HIS A 61 -3.44 18.08 5.69
N ARG A 62 -3.71 17.63 6.91
CA ARG A 62 -2.66 17.34 7.90
C ARG A 62 -1.78 16.14 7.49
N LEU A 63 -2.39 15.10 6.94
CA LEU A 63 -1.73 13.84 6.60
C LEU A 63 -1.14 13.80 5.18
N SER A 64 -1.69 14.55 4.23
CA SER A 64 -1.33 14.51 2.82
C SER A 64 0.16 14.77 2.53
N PRO A 65 0.91 15.61 3.29
CA PRO A 65 2.35 15.76 3.07
C PRO A 65 3.15 14.46 3.28
N PHE A 66 2.60 13.51 4.05
CA PHE A 66 3.25 12.24 4.38
C PHE A 66 2.81 11.08 3.48
N GLU A 67 1.78 11.28 2.67
CA GLU A 67 1.12 10.24 1.89
C GLU A 67 2.09 9.44 1.00
N ARG A 68 2.97 10.14 0.28
CA ARG A 68 3.98 9.49 -0.58
C ARG A 68 4.91 8.59 0.25
N ARG A 69 5.38 9.08 1.40
CA ARG A 69 6.30 8.31 2.28
C ARG A 69 5.57 7.11 2.90
N TRP A 70 4.32 7.28 3.26
CA TRP A 70 3.45 6.22 3.76
C TRP A 70 3.26 5.12 2.71
N ALA A 71 2.94 5.46 1.47
CA ALA A 71 2.75 4.47 0.40
C ALA A 71 4.04 3.71 0.07
N VAL A 72 5.19 4.39 0.09
CA VAL A 72 6.51 3.77 -0.08
C VAL A 72 6.84 2.83 1.09
N LEU A 73 6.43 3.15 2.31
CA LEU A 73 6.56 2.26 3.46
C LEU A 73 5.71 1.00 3.30
N VAL A 74 4.47 1.12 2.80
CA VAL A 74 3.62 -0.05 2.49
C VAL A 74 4.32 -1.04 1.56
N ILE A 75 5.02 -0.55 0.52
CA ILE A 75 5.83 -1.42 -0.35
C ILE A 75 6.90 -2.18 0.45
N ARG A 76 7.61 -1.50 1.35
CA ARG A 76 8.68 -2.12 2.16
C ARG A 76 8.14 -3.23 3.07
N LEU A 77 6.93 -3.05 3.59
CA LEU A 77 6.28 -4.02 4.47
C LEU A 77 5.80 -5.24 3.69
N ILE A 78 5.19 -5.03 2.52
CA ILE A 78 4.54 -6.09 1.77
C ILE A 78 5.50 -6.93 0.91
N ARG A 79 6.66 -6.37 0.50
CA ARG A 79 7.59 -7.00 -0.48
C ARG A 79 8.11 -8.39 -0.08
N ALA A 80 8.15 -8.70 1.20
CA ALA A 80 8.61 -9.99 1.71
C ALA A 80 7.46 -10.97 2.00
N ALA A 81 6.21 -10.47 2.05
CA ALA A 81 5.03 -11.26 2.37
C ALA A 81 4.29 -11.76 1.13
N MET A 82 4.20 -10.94 0.07
CA MET A 82 3.44 -11.28 -1.15
C MET A 82 3.91 -10.46 -2.37
N ASP A 83 3.27 -10.65 -3.53
CA ASP A 83 3.52 -9.83 -4.72
C ASP A 83 3.25 -8.34 -4.41
N PRO A 84 4.27 -7.45 -4.49
CA PRO A 84 4.10 -6.05 -4.16
C PRO A 84 3.40 -5.24 -5.25
N THR A 85 3.03 -5.82 -6.40
CA THR A 85 2.43 -5.09 -7.53
C THR A 85 1.29 -4.14 -7.13
N PRO A 86 0.30 -4.54 -6.29
CA PRO A 86 -0.77 -3.62 -5.86
C PRO A 86 -0.26 -2.42 -5.05
N ALA A 87 0.71 -2.62 -4.16
CA ALA A 87 1.31 -1.54 -3.38
C ALA A 87 2.18 -0.60 -4.24
N VAL A 88 2.85 -1.15 -5.25
CA VAL A 88 3.63 -0.38 -6.22
C VAL A 88 2.71 0.52 -7.05
N ALA A 89 1.58 -0.01 -7.53
CA ALA A 89 0.59 0.77 -8.27
C ALA A 89 0.02 1.91 -7.41
N ASP A 90 -0.38 1.61 -6.18
CA ASP A 90 -0.90 2.60 -5.23
C ASP A 90 0.12 3.71 -4.93
N ALA A 91 1.38 3.36 -4.66
CA ALA A 91 2.43 4.35 -4.41
C ALA A 91 2.72 5.23 -5.63
N HIS A 92 2.76 4.64 -6.82
CA HIS A 92 2.98 5.40 -8.06
C HIS A 92 1.81 6.36 -8.35
N HIS A 93 0.56 5.91 -8.17
CA HIS A 93 -0.62 6.77 -8.27
C HIS A 93 -0.60 7.92 -7.23
N ARG A 94 0.10 7.72 -6.11
CA ARG A 94 0.36 8.75 -5.09
C ARG A 94 1.61 9.60 -5.36
N GLY A 95 2.22 9.47 -6.54
CA GLY A 95 3.35 10.29 -6.97
C GLY A 95 4.72 9.79 -6.49
N ALA A 96 4.83 8.55 -6.00
CA ALA A 96 6.14 7.95 -5.75
C ALA A 96 6.88 7.73 -7.07
N SER A 97 8.12 8.17 -7.13
CA SER A 97 8.95 7.97 -8.31
C SER A 97 9.44 6.52 -8.41
N TRP A 98 9.85 6.09 -9.61
CA TRP A 98 10.51 4.79 -9.78
C TRP A 98 11.80 4.64 -8.96
N ALA A 99 12.44 5.75 -8.58
CA ALA A 99 13.58 5.72 -7.67
C ALA A 99 13.15 5.42 -6.22
N ASP A 100 12.07 6.05 -5.74
CA ASP A 100 11.48 5.76 -4.42
C ASP A 100 11.03 4.30 -4.33
N ILE A 101 10.35 3.81 -5.37
CA ILE A 101 9.86 2.42 -5.49
C ILE A 101 11.03 1.44 -5.53
N GLY A 102 12.06 1.71 -6.34
CA GLY A 102 13.27 0.87 -6.38
C GLY A 102 13.95 0.77 -5.02
N SER A 103 14.13 1.90 -4.34
CA SER A 103 14.67 1.94 -2.98
C SER A 103 13.84 1.11 -2.00
N ALA A 104 12.51 1.23 -2.03
CA ALA A 104 11.62 0.44 -1.19
C ALA A 104 11.65 -1.06 -1.48
N LEU A 105 11.95 -1.47 -2.71
CA LEU A 105 12.09 -2.87 -3.09
C LEU A 105 13.51 -3.41 -2.94
N GLY A 106 14.50 -2.56 -2.66
CA GLY A 106 15.92 -2.95 -2.61
C GLY A 106 16.53 -3.23 -3.99
N VAL A 107 16.01 -2.58 -5.04
CA VAL A 107 16.49 -2.75 -6.43
C VAL A 107 16.79 -1.40 -7.08
N ALA A 108 17.55 -1.41 -8.18
CA ALA A 108 17.81 -0.20 -8.95
C ALA A 108 16.51 0.35 -9.59
N ARG A 109 16.47 1.68 -9.81
CA ARG A 109 15.36 2.39 -10.49
C ARG A 109 14.98 1.73 -11.82
N ALA A 110 15.96 1.41 -12.67
CA ALA A 110 15.73 0.82 -13.99
C ALA A 110 15.06 -0.56 -13.89
N THR A 111 15.45 -1.36 -12.89
CA THR A 111 14.84 -2.65 -12.59
C THR A 111 13.39 -2.50 -12.13
N ALA A 112 13.12 -1.54 -11.25
CA ALA A 112 11.75 -1.25 -10.80
C ALA A 112 10.85 -0.81 -11.97
N TYR A 113 11.32 0.13 -12.80
CA TYR A 113 10.61 0.56 -13.99
C TYR A 113 10.30 -0.60 -14.92
N LYS A 114 11.31 -1.38 -15.33
CA LYS A 114 11.15 -2.52 -16.24
C LYS A 114 10.14 -3.55 -15.72
N ARG A 115 10.12 -3.79 -14.40
CA ARG A 115 9.27 -4.81 -13.78
C ARG A 115 7.80 -4.39 -13.65
N PHE A 116 7.51 -3.11 -13.43
CA PHE A 116 6.19 -2.65 -13.02
C PHE A 116 5.54 -1.62 -13.94
N SER A 117 6.27 -0.95 -14.84
CA SER A 117 5.70 0.12 -15.67
C SER A 117 4.51 -0.34 -16.54
N GLY A 118 4.54 -1.58 -17.06
CA GLY A 118 3.43 -2.17 -17.81
C GLY A 118 2.29 -2.71 -16.96
N LYS A 119 2.39 -2.65 -15.62
CA LYS A 119 1.39 -3.15 -14.66
C LYS A 119 0.73 -2.04 -13.84
N VAL A 120 1.33 -0.86 -13.86
CA VAL A 120 0.85 0.35 -13.19
C VAL A 120 0.26 1.23 -14.27
N THR A 121 -1.06 1.20 -14.43
CA THR A 121 -1.81 2.03 -15.38
C THR A 121 -2.81 2.88 -14.62
#